data_AF-A0A3M2A562-F1
#
_entry.id   AF-A0A3M2A562-F1
#
_cell.length_a   1.000
_cell.length_b   1.000
_cell.length_c   1.000
_cell.angle_alpha   90.00
_cell.angle_beta   90.00
_cell.angle_gamma   90.00
#
_symmetry.space_group_name_H-M   'P 1'
#
loop_
_entity.id
_entity.type
_entity.pdbx_description
1 polymer ?
#
loop_
_entity_poly.entity_id
_entity_poly.type
_entity_poly.pdbx_seq_one_letter_code
_entity_poly.pdbx_strand_id
1 'polypeptide(L)' 'FLENHHIATRLLFGGNLTRQPAYQHTNYRVVGELKNTDLVMNQTFWIGVYPLLTTAMLDYVLETFTEFMRQYVPV' A
#
# COMPACT_ATOMS: atom_id res chain seq x y z
N PHE A 1 0.01 11.79 4.90
CA PHE A 1 1.40 12.08 5.29
C PHE A 1 2.32 12.04 4.08
N LEU A 2 2.57 10.86 3.49
CA LEU A 2 3.51 10.68 2.36
C LEU A 2 3.19 11.53 1.11
N GLU A 3 1.92 11.61 0.70
CA GLU A 3 1.51 12.44 -0.46
C GLU A 3 1.85 13.94 -0.25
N ASN A 4 1.66 14.46 0.97
CA ASN A 4 2.02 15.83 1.31
C ASN A 4 3.54 16.07 1.30
N HIS A 5 4.34 15.00 1.33
CA HIS A 5 5.79 15.00 1.18
C HIS A 5 6.21 14.63 -0.26
N HIS A 6 5.28 14.69 -1.22
CA HIS A 6 5.55 14.34 -2.62
C HIS A 6 6.04 12.90 -2.84
N ILE A 7 5.74 11.98 -1.92
CA ILE A 7 6.02 10.56 -2.05
C ILE A 7 4.74 9.86 -2.48
N ALA A 8 4.67 9.52 -3.76
CA ALA A 8 3.54 8.81 -4.33
C ALA A 8 3.45 7.38 -3.77
N THR A 9 2.26 6.98 -3.34
CA THR A 9 1.91 5.61 -2.96
C THR A 9 0.84 5.04 -3.87
N ARG A 10 0.73 3.72 -3.92
CA ARG A 10 -0.35 3.05 -4.64
C ARG A 10 -0.87 1.90 -3.80
N LEU A 11 -2.20 1.75 -3.76
CA LEU A 11 -2.80 0.51 -3.26
C LEU A 11 -2.35 -0.67 -4.12
N LEU A 12 -2.43 -1.89 -3.59
CA LEU A 12 -2.09 -3.08 -4.37
C LEU A 12 -3.22 -3.43 -5.35
N PHE A 13 -3.25 -2.70 -6.46
CA PHE A 13 -4.24 -2.85 -7.54
C PHE A 13 -5.68 -2.83 -7.01
N GLY A 14 -6.52 -3.80 -7.41
CA GLY A 14 -7.88 -3.94 -6.90
C GLY A 14 -7.98 -4.51 -5.49
N GLY A 15 -6.85 -4.83 -4.83
CA GLY A 15 -6.81 -5.47 -3.52
C GLY A 15 -7.49 -6.84 -3.57
N ASN A 16 -8.75 -6.87 -3.16
CA ASN A 16 -9.61 -8.04 -3.29
C ASN A 16 -10.61 -7.87 -4.44
N LEU A 17 -10.39 -8.58 -5.55
CA LEU A 17 -11.24 -8.51 -6.74
C LEU A 17 -12.69 -8.92 -6.46
N THR A 18 -12.95 -9.82 -5.50
CA THR A 18 -14.32 -10.27 -5.18
C THR A 18 -15.17 -9.16 -4.56
N ARG A 19 -14.55 -8.06 -4.11
CA ARG A 19 -15.22 -6.88 -3.53
C ARG A 19 -15.30 -5.71 -4.49
N GLN A 20 -14.76 -5.83 -5.71
CA GLN A 20 -14.79 -4.77 -6.70
C GLN A 20 -16.15 -4.71 -7.42
N PRO A 21 -16.66 -3.51 -7.78
CA PRO A 21 -17.94 -3.37 -8.46
C PRO A 21 -18.09 -4.22 -9.73
N ALA A 22 -17.00 -4.35 -10.50
CA ALA A 22 -16.98 -5.14 -11.73
C ALA A 22 -17.27 -6.64 -11.53
N TYR A 23 -17.12 -7.16 -10.29
CA TYR A 23 -17.26 -8.59 -9.98
C TYR A 23 -18.54 -8.95 -9.21
N GLN A 24 -19.42 -7.99 -8.91
CA GLN A 24 -20.63 -8.21 -8.09
C GLN A 24 -21.60 -9.28 -8.66
N HIS A 25 -21.59 -9.48 -9.98
CA HIS A 25 -22.49 -10.42 -10.67
C HIS A 25 -21.73 -11.46 -11.50
N THR A 26 -20.46 -11.66 -11.21
CA THR A 26 -19.63 -12.63 -11.92
C THR A 26 -19.69 -13.99 -11.24
N ASN A 27 -19.72 -15.07 -12.03
CA ASN A 27 -19.61 -16.41 -11.49
C ASN A 27 -18.15 -16.72 -11.11
N TYR A 28 -17.91 -16.94 -9.82
CA TYR A 28 -16.63 -17.40 -9.29
C TYR A 28 -16.82 -18.25 -8.03
N ARG A 29 -15.74 -18.89 -7.59
CA ARG A 29 -15.71 -19.69 -6.36
C ARG A 29 -14.54 -19.26 -5.49
N VAL A 30 -14.78 -19.21 -4.18
CA VAL A 30 -13.74 -19.06 -3.16
C VAL A 30 -13.70 -20.35 -2.33
N VAL A 31 -12.51 -20.84 -2.02
CA VAL A 31 -12.33 -21.98 -1.10
C VAL A 31 -11.60 -21.50 0.14
N GLY A 32 -12.20 -21.74 1.31
CA GLY A 32 -11.73 -21.17 2.56
C GLY A 32 -11.99 -19.65 2.60
N GLU A 33 -11.04 -18.92 3.17
CA GLU A 33 -11.15 -17.48 3.41
C GLU A 33 -10.05 -16.70 2.70
N LEU A 34 -10.35 -15.44 2.34
CA LEU A 34 -9.41 -14.52 1.71
C LEU A 34 -8.82 -13.51 2.71
N LYS A 35 -8.50 -13.95 3.95
CA LYS A 35 -8.05 -13.07 5.05
C LYS A 35 -6.87 -12.18 4.65
N ASN A 36 -5.85 -12.75 4.01
CA ASN A 36 -4.67 -11.98 3.58
C ASN A 36 -4.99 -11.07 2.39
N THR A 37 -5.91 -11.46 1.52
CA THR A 37 -6.36 -10.59 0.43
C THR A 37 -7.13 -9.38 0.96
N ASP A 38 -7.95 -9.58 2.00
CA ASP A 38 -8.62 -8.49 2.70
C ASP A 38 -7.63 -7.62 3.48
N LEU A 39 -6.60 -8.20 4.09
CA LEU A 39 -5.47 -7.45 4.67
C LEU A 39 -4.79 -6.57 3.62
N VAL A 40 -4.50 -7.14 2.45
CA VAL A 40 -3.90 -6.43 1.31
C VAL A 40 -4.78 -5.27 0.85
N MET A 41 -6.09 -5.48 0.71
CA MET A 41 -7.02 -4.45 0.28
C MET A 41 -7.09 -3.27 1.26
N ASN A 42 -7.04 -3.54 2.57
CA ASN A 42 -7.30 -2.53 3.60
C ASN A 42 -6.04 -1.89 4.19
N GLN A 43 -4.92 -2.61 4.21
CA GLN A 43 -3.74 -2.23 5.00
C GLN A 43 -2.43 -2.26 4.20
N THR A 44 -2.48 -2.50 2.89
CA THR A 44 -1.27 -2.56 2.05
C THR A 44 -1.27 -1.49 0.98
N PHE A 45 -0.10 -0.89 0.79
CA PHE A 45 0.25 -0.04 -0.34
C PHE A 45 1.73 -0.26 -0.67
N TRP A 46 2.16 0.16 -1.86
CA TRP A 46 3.56 0.11 -2.27
C TRP A 46 4.07 1.51 -2.65
N ILE A 47 5.40 1.62 -2.67
CA ILE A 47 6.18 2.83 -2.99
C ILE A 47 7.15 2.55 -4.14
N GLY A 48 7.63 3.60 -4.79
CA GLY A 48 8.59 3.47 -5.89
C GLY A 48 9.95 2.90 -5.45
N VAL A 49 10.43 1.89 -6.18
CA VAL A 49 11.80 1.34 -6.09
C VAL A 49 12.41 1.15 -7.48
N TYR A 50 11.93 1.93 -8.45
CA TYR A 50 12.34 1.84 -9.85
C TYR A 50 13.81 2.30 -10.03
N PRO A 51 14.61 1.70 -10.93
CA PRO A 51 16.05 1.97 -11.05
C PRO A 51 16.50 3.42 -11.26
N LEU A 52 15.64 4.34 -11.69
CA LEU A 52 16.02 5.77 -11.81
C LEU A 52 15.82 6.57 -10.52
N LEU A 53 15.36 5.95 -9.44
CA LEU A 53 15.38 6.59 -8.13
C LEU A 53 16.82 6.66 -7.62
N THR A 54 17.28 7.87 -7.34
CA THR A 54 18.60 8.11 -6.77
C THR A 54 18.62 7.75 -5.28
N THR A 55 19.81 7.49 -4.73
CA THR A 55 19.97 7.25 -3.29
C THR A 55 19.38 8.38 -2.45
N ALA A 56 19.61 9.65 -2.83
CA ALA A 56 19.06 10.79 -2.11
C ALA A 56 17.52 10.81 -2.08
N MET A 57 16.86 10.35 -3.15
CA MET A 57 15.40 10.20 -3.16
C MET A 57 14.94 9.09 -2.22
N LEU A 58 15.67 7.97 -2.16
CA LEU A 58 15.37 6.87 -1.24
C LEU A 58 15.61 7.29 0.22
N ASP A 59 16.69 8.02 0.50
CA ASP A 59 17.00 8.55 1.82
C ASP A 59 15.87 9.49 2.30
N TYR A 60 15.40 10.39 1.43
CA TYR A 60 14.26 11.26 1.72
C TYR A 60 12.99 10.45 2.07
N VAL A 61 12.72 9.36 1.35
CA VAL A 61 11.61 8.47 1.67
C VAL A 61 11.79 7.87 3.06
N LEU A 62 12.96 7.31 3.37
CA LEU A 62 13.26 6.67 4.66
C LEU A 62 13.16 7.65 5.84
N GLU A 63 13.69 8.87 5.69
CA GLU A 63 13.57 9.94 6.66
C GLU A 63 12.11 10.31 6.91
N THR A 64 11.32 10.45 5.85
CA THR A 64 9.89 10.77 5.94
C THR A 64 9.11 9.68 6.68
N PHE A 65 9.39 8.40 6.40
CA PHE A 65 8.79 7.29 7.15
C PHE A 65 9.21 7.32 8.63
N THR A 66 10.48 7.60 8.90
CA THR A 66 11.00 7.68 10.27
C THR A 66 10.31 8.79 11.07
N GLU A 67 10.13 9.97 10.46
CA GLU A 67 9.40 11.09 11.05
C GLU A 67 7.96 10.73 11.38
N PHE A 68 7.25 10.08 10.44
CA PHE A 68 5.88 9.61 10.68
C PHE A 68 5.82 8.66 11.88
N MET A 69 6.72 7.67 11.95
CA MET A 69 6.70 6.66 13.01
C MET A 69 6.98 7.24 14.40
N ARG A 70 7.83 8.27 14.51
CA ARG A 70 8.10 8.96 15.78
C ARG A 70 6.86 9.60 16.41
N GLN A 71 5.82 9.91 15.63
CA GLN A 71 4.57 10.45 16.16
C GLN A 71 3.75 9.41 16.95
N TYR A 72 4.03 8.12 16.76
CA TYR A 72 3.23 7.01 17.30
C TYR A 72 4.01 6.05 18.20
N VAL A 73 5.35 6.12 18.19
CA VAL A 73 6.21 5.33 19.08
C VAL A 73 6.79 6.25 20.14
N PRO A 74 6.31 6.22 21.40
CA PRO A 74 6.96 6.95 22.48
C PRO A 74 8.36 6.38 22.73
N VAL A 75 9.32 7.29 22.93
CA VAL A 75 10.70 6.98 23.35
C VAL A 75 10.71 6.45 24.77
#